data_AF-A0A6B9Y9C4-F1
#
_entry.id   AF-A0A6B9Y9C4-F1
#
_cell.length_a   1.000
_cell.length_b   1.000
_cell.length_c   1.000
_cell.angle_alpha   90.00
_cell.angle_beta   90.00
_cell.angle_gamma   90.00
#
_symmetry.space_group_name_H-M   'P 1'
#
loop_
_entity.id
_entity.type
_entity.pdbx_description
1 polymer ?
#
loop_
_entity_poly.entity_id
_entity_poly.type
_entity_poly.pdbx_seq_one_letter_code
_entity_poly.pdbx_strand_id
1 'polypeptide(L)'
;MNRDRLDVSRRRLLAGVSGLGAFGFAGGATSAAYLSDRETASGTQRTGSVGLGVACDSCVTADGVTTFAIEGVEPGDEGTERFGLSIEGNPVRVWLRTTCPPAVDPLGEALEVRLRVAADCNAAGGRRTLYPSSGWTTLAELREALVDGVRVDDPTDPCLAAGDDPCLEFDYRLPIDAAWAGSAAGEVGFELVAQQCRHVPESDATPPFEASASGSTCPDVECETCSELGTIDLADDRLEPGETYALDERHELQVLRTTDAVDGDGNRETVCASVRLLRDAGGTGEFEESAAPPICAITVTGRTDADGESGAETRTATHDVDPPLTRTRGRICTPSDENGGDGTRPGIDSITISTCADGDENGGGNGDDDNGNGDDCIPCGPESVDRRVGGATFEYADPTGSGSVTIVITQQSNGKSPRKTVTVEDVTPGDSITVPLAGNKNPEFAFSVRDPNGDEWTLGTKHTSCSQPFGPGTTVTDGTRALTVLEAVTKDGASICEVSGS
;
A
#
# COMPACT_ATOMS: atom_id res chain seq x y z
N MET A 1 -25.74 -42.24 21.76
CA MET A 1 -26.05 -43.00 20.53
C MET A 1 -27.27 -42.37 19.88
N ASN A 2 -27.11 -41.79 18.69
CA ASN A 2 -28.07 -41.58 17.57
C ASN A 2 -29.54 -41.27 17.90
N ARG A 3 -30.24 -40.27 17.32
CA ARG A 3 -30.15 -39.48 16.07
C ARG A 3 -30.99 -38.20 16.34
N ASP A 4 -30.70 -37.05 15.74
CA ASP A 4 -31.35 -36.69 14.48
C ASP A 4 -30.53 -35.70 13.64
N ARG A 5 -30.62 -35.94 12.33
CA ARG A 5 -30.22 -35.01 11.26
C ARG A 5 -31.21 -33.85 11.23
N LEU A 6 -30.70 -32.64 11.15
CA LEU A 6 -31.36 -31.57 10.42
C LEU A 6 -30.43 -31.10 9.31
N ASP A 7 -30.80 -31.57 8.12
CA ASP A 7 -30.38 -31.13 6.81
C ASP A 7 -30.93 -29.72 6.58
N VAL A 8 -30.05 -28.74 6.37
CA VAL A 8 -30.43 -27.40 5.86
C VAL A 8 -29.69 -27.16 4.55
N SER A 9 -30.27 -27.75 3.50
CA SER A 9 -30.54 -27.16 2.19
C SER A 9 -29.41 -26.40 1.47
N ARG A 10 -28.77 -27.13 0.56
CA ARG A 10 -28.14 -26.64 -0.68
C ARG A 10 -29.18 -25.94 -1.60
N ARG A 11 -29.59 -24.70 -1.28
CA ARG A 11 -30.28 -23.74 -2.18
C ARG A 11 -30.63 -22.44 -1.43
N ARG A 12 -30.09 -21.31 -1.92
CA ARG A 12 -30.06 -19.90 -1.43
C ARG A 12 -28.71 -19.61 -0.75
N LEU A 13 -27.77 -18.89 -1.36
CA LEU A 13 -27.90 -17.67 -2.15
C LEU A 13 -27.18 -17.78 -3.51
N LEU A 14 -27.96 -18.01 -4.57
CA LEU A 14 -27.70 -17.46 -5.90
C LEU A 14 -28.70 -16.32 -6.05
N ALA A 15 -28.24 -15.10 -5.87
CA ALA A 15 -28.92 -13.88 -6.28
C ALA A 15 -27.82 -13.00 -6.89
N GLY A 16 -27.98 -12.73 -8.19
CA GLY A 16 -26.90 -12.35 -9.09
C GLY A 16 -26.10 -11.11 -8.71
N VAL A 17 -24.83 -11.15 -9.09
CA VAL A 17 -24.24 -10.06 -9.86
C VAL A 17 -23.69 -10.67 -11.14
N SER A 18 -24.40 -10.39 -12.22
CA SER A 18 -23.92 -10.47 -13.59
C SER A 18 -23.18 -9.17 -13.89
N GLY A 19 -21.89 -9.25 -14.23
CA GLY A 19 -21.08 -8.10 -14.62
C GLY A 19 -19.62 -8.35 -14.26
N LEU A 20 -18.82 -8.71 -15.27
CA LEU A 20 -17.37 -8.77 -15.15
C LEU A 20 -16.86 -7.33 -15.04
N GLY A 21 -16.20 -7.01 -13.93
CA GLY A 21 -15.57 -5.73 -13.67
C GLY A 21 -15.19 -5.64 -12.19
N ALA A 22 -13.89 -5.45 -11.92
CA ALA A 22 -13.26 -5.31 -10.61
C ALA A 22 -13.22 -6.59 -9.73
N PHE A 23 -12.19 -7.41 -9.93
CA PHE A 23 -11.64 -8.21 -8.83
C PHE A 23 -10.60 -7.34 -8.10
N GLY A 24 -11.08 -6.49 -7.19
CA GLY A 24 -10.25 -6.01 -6.09
C GLY A 24 -10.27 -7.08 -5.00
N PHE A 25 -9.28 -7.97 -5.01
CA PHE A 25 -9.14 -8.96 -3.94
C PHE A 25 -8.47 -8.29 -2.74
N ALA A 26 -9.29 -7.74 -1.85
CA ALA A 26 -8.96 -7.67 -0.44
C ALA A 26 -9.04 -9.10 0.11
N GLY A 27 -7.91 -9.66 0.55
CA GLY A 27 -7.87 -11.00 1.15
C GLY A 27 -6.47 -11.59 1.22
N GLY A 28 -5.61 -11.03 2.06
CA GLY A 28 -4.38 -11.68 2.50
C GLY A 28 -4.67 -12.93 3.33
N ALA A 29 -3.84 -13.95 3.14
CA ALA A 29 -3.36 -14.91 4.13
C ALA A 29 -4.35 -15.69 5.05
N THR A 30 -5.61 -15.92 4.69
CA THR A 30 -6.45 -16.93 5.40
C THR A 30 -6.66 -18.24 4.65
N SER A 31 -6.11 -18.37 3.43
CA SER A 31 -6.24 -19.59 2.62
C SER A 31 -5.08 -20.58 2.76
N ALA A 32 -3.91 -20.17 3.29
CA ALA A 32 -2.73 -21.03 3.36
C ALA A 32 -2.76 -22.10 4.49
N ALA A 33 -3.80 -22.12 5.33
CA ALA A 33 -3.94 -23.10 6.42
C ALA A 33 -4.88 -24.28 6.10
N TYR A 34 -5.37 -24.41 4.87
CA TYR A 34 -6.19 -25.55 4.45
C TYR A 34 -5.87 -25.89 2.99
N LEU A 35 -5.96 -27.17 2.63
CA LEU A 35 -5.85 -27.75 1.29
C LEU A 35 -4.48 -28.36 0.93
N SER A 36 -4.12 -29.45 1.61
CA SER A 36 -3.51 -30.60 0.93
C SER A 36 -4.64 -31.51 0.42
N ASP A 37 -5.36 -31.10 -0.63
CA ASP A 37 -6.30 -31.99 -1.31
C ASP A 37 -5.96 -32.08 -2.79
N ARG A 38 -5.64 -33.30 -3.24
CA ARG A 38 -5.62 -33.68 -4.66
C ARG A 38 -7.06 -33.72 -5.14
N GLU A 39 -7.58 -32.61 -5.65
CA GLU A 39 -8.82 -32.64 -6.42
C GLU A 39 -8.49 -32.54 -7.91
N THR A 40 -8.90 -33.57 -8.66
CA THR A 40 -8.99 -33.50 -10.12
C THR A 40 -10.07 -32.47 -10.46
N ALA A 41 -9.67 -31.21 -10.64
CA ALA A 41 -10.58 -30.14 -10.98
C ALA A 41 -10.97 -30.24 -12.47
N SER A 42 -12.14 -30.85 -12.73
CA SER A 42 -12.81 -30.74 -14.03
C SER A 42 -13.54 -29.39 -14.11
N GLY A 43 -12.83 -28.34 -14.50
CA GLY A 43 -13.43 -27.04 -14.83
C GLY A 43 -14.15 -27.10 -16.18
N THR A 44 -15.48 -27.17 -16.19
CA THR A 44 -16.28 -26.95 -17.40
C THR A 44 -16.73 -25.50 -17.47
N GLN A 45 -16.52 -24.78 -18.59
CA GLN A 45 -17.30 -23.63 -19.13
C GLN A 45 -16.48 -22.91 -20.23
N ARG A 46 -16.89 -22.61 -21.48
CA ARG A 46 -18.19 -22.57 -22.19
C ARG A 46 -18.05 -23.06 -23.66
N THR A 47 -19.06 -23.84 -24.08
CA THR A 47 -19.59 -24.11 -25.43
C THR A 47 -18.80 -24.97 -26.44
N GLY A 48 -19.11 -26.27 -26.40
CA GLY A 48 -19.02 -27.21 -27.53
C GLY A 48 -18.05 -28.36 -27.30
N SER A 49 -18.44 -29.42 -26.57
CA SER A 49 -17.74 -30.72 -26.42
C SER A 49 -16.20 -30.71 -26.54
N VAL A 50 -15.52 -29.92 -25.72
CA VAL A 50 -14.07 -30.03 -25.46
C VAL A 50 -13.90 -30.07 -23.95
N GLY A 51 -13.14 -31.04 -23.45
CA GLY A 51 -12.66 -31.04 -22.07
C GLY A 51 -11.26 -30.43 -22.03
N LEU A 52 -11.05 -29.44 -21.18
CA LEU A 52 -9.73 -28.95 -20.80
C LEU A 52 -9.59 -29.15 -19.29
N GLY A 53 -8.63 -29.97 -18.89
CA GLY A 53 -8.25 -30.17 -17.48
C GLY A 53 -6.91 -29.52 -17.18
N VAL A 54 -6.72 -29.11 -15.92
CA VAL A 54 -5.43 -28.63 -15.40
C VAL A 54 -5.06 -29.49 -14.19
N ALA A 55 -3.84 -30.02 -14.18
CA ALA A 55 -3.30 -30.82 -13.09
C ALA A 55 -2.00 -30.17 -12.55
N CYS A 56 -1.92 -30.01 -11.24
CA CYS A 56 -0.82 -29.35 -10.53
C CYS A 56 -0.72 -29.94 -9.11
N ASP A 57 0.42 -29.73 -8.44
CA ASP A 57 0.61 -30.21 -7.06
C ASP A 57 0.15 -29.19 -5.99
N SER A 58 0.22 -27.89 -6.29
CA SER A 58 0.08 -26.77 -5.33
C SER A 58 -0.78 -25.62 -5.86
N CYS A 59 -1.82 -25.93 -6.65
CA CYS A 59 -2.71 -24.90 -7.22
C CYS A 59 -4.19 -25.14 -6.89
N VAL A 60 -4.95 -24.05 -6.90
CA VAL A 60 -6.41 -24.03 -6.71
C VAL A 60 -7.05 -23.55 -8.01
N THR A 61 -8.13 -24.20 -8.44
CA THR A 61 -8.90 -23.73 -9.60
C THR A 61 -10.32 -23.35 -9.16
N ALA A 62 -10.67 -22.08 -9.30
CA ALA A 62 -11.98 -21.53 -8.96
C ALA A 62 -12.44 -20.60 -10.09
N ASP A 63 -13.72 -20.71 -10.47
CA ASP A 63 -14.35 -19.86 -11.50
C ASP A 63 -13.60 -19.75 -12.83
N GLY A 64 -12.85 -20.79 -13.22
CA GLY A 64 -12.09 -20.83 -14.47
C GLY A 64 -10.67 -20.24 -14.39
N VAL A 65 -10.27 -19.75 -13.21
CA VAL A 65 -8.91 -19.26 -12.94
C VAL A 65 -8.18 -20.30 -12.10
N THR A 66 -6.97 -20.63 -12.51
CA THR A 66 -6.04 -21.47 -11.74
C THR A 66 -5.02 -20.56 -11.07
N THR A 67 -4.93 -20.63 -9.75
CA THR A 67 -4.00 -19.84 -8.93
C THR A 67 -3.03 -20.72 -8.15
N PHE A 68 -1.82 -20.25 -7.94
CA PHE A 68 -0.84 -20.87 -7.04
C PHE A 68 -0.04 -19.80 -6.30
N ALA A 69 0.30 -20.09 -5.04
CA ALA A 69 1.07 -19.19 -4.21
C ALA A 69 2.57 -19.43 -4.39
N ILE A 70 3.34 -18.35 -4.32
CA ILE A 70 4.80 -18.35 -4.21
C ILE A 70 5.13 -17.69 -2.88
N GLU A 71 5.65 -18.48 -1.95
CA GLU A 71 5.91 -18.06 -0.57
C GLU A 71 7.29 -18.54 -0.12
N GLY A 72 7.92 -17.80 0.79
CA GLY A 72 9.17 -18.21 1.43
C GLY A 72 10.38 -18.33 0.48
N VAL A 73 10.34 -17.62 -0.65
CA VAL A 73 11.46 -17.58 -1.60
C VAL A 73 12.54 -16.65 -1.07
N GLU A 74 13.77 -17.15 -0.98
CA GLU A 74 14.93 -16.41 -0.53
C GLU A 74 15.87 -16.04 -1.70
N PRO A 75 16.71 -14.99 -1.56
CA PRO A 75 17.61 -14.57 -2.62
C PRO A 75 18.58 -15.68 -3.02
N GLY A 76 18.60 -16.02 -4.31
CA GLY A 76 19.36 -17.13 -4.88
C GLY A 76 18.54 -18.40 -5.10
N ASP A 77 17.31 -18.48 -4.59
CA ASP A 77 16.43 -19.61 -4.81
C ASP A 77 15.91 -19.65 -6.25
N GLU A 78 15.68 -20.88 -6.73
CA GLU A 78 15.08 -21.17 -8.03
C GLU A 78 14.09 -22.32 -7.90
N GLY A 79 13.05 -22.30 -8.73
CA GLY A 79 12.03 -23.34 -8.76
C GLY A 79 11.30 -23.42 -10.10
N THR A 80 10.50 -24.47 -10.23
CA THR A 80 9.64 -24.68 -11.41
C THR A 80 8.31 -25.25 -10.95
N GLU A 81 7.23 -24.54 -11.22
CA GLU A 81 5.87 -25.06 -11.12
C GLU A 81 5.42 -25.68 -12.44
N ARG A 82 4.72 -26.81 -12.37
CA ARG A 82 4.26 -27.54 -13.55
C ARG A 82 2.75 -27.69 -13.56
N PHE A 83 2.14 -27.37 -14.69
CA PHE A 83 0.71 -27.51 -14.93
C PHE A 83 0.48 -28.40 -16.15
N GLY A 84 0.07 -29.64 -15.91
CA GLY A 84 -0.31 -30.57 -16.95
C GLY A 84 -1.68 -30.20 -17.50
N LEU A 85 -1.78 -29.99 -18.81
CA LEU A 85 -3.05 -29.79 -19.47
C LEU A 85 -3.54 -31.12 -20.02
N SER A 86 -4.84 -31.39 -19.91
CA SER A 86 -5.46 -32.58 -20.51
C SER A 86 -6.53 -32.18 -21.50
N ILE A 87 -6.37 -32.62 -22.75
CA ILE A 87 -7.22 -32.22 -23.86
C ILE A 87 -8.08 -33.40 -24.30
N GLU A 88 -9.40 -33.22 -24.19
CA GLU A 88 -10.38 -34.25 -24.53
C GLU A 88 -11.31 -33.82 -25.68
N GLY A 89 -11.60 -34.77 -26.57
CA GLY A 89 -12.63 -34.63 -27.60
C GLY A 89 -12.08 -34.22 -28.96
N ASN A 90 -12.32 -32.96 -29.37
CA ASN A 90 -11.92 -32.47 -30.70
C ASN A 90 -10.64 -31.64 -30.60
N PRO A 91 -9.86 -31.49 -31.69
CA PRO A 91 -8.70 -30.61 -31.71
C PRO A 91 -9.04 -29.17 -31.34
N VAL A 92 -8.20 -28.57 -30.52
CA VAL A 92 -8.41 -27.23 -29.95
C VAL A 92 -7.18 -26.36 -29.96
N ARG A 93 -7.45 -25.06 -30.03
CA ARG A 93 -6.49 -24.00 -29.72
C ARG A 93 -6.68 -23.62 -28.26
N VAL A 94 -5.62 -23.71 -27.47
CA VAL A 94 -5.64 -23.31 -26.07
C VAL A 94 -5.01 -21.93 -25.94
N TRP A 95 -5.78 -21.02 -25.35
CA TRP A 95 -5.34 -19.67 -25.01
C TRP A 95 -5.12 -19.58 -23.52
N LEU A 96 -4.00 -18.98 -23.11
CA LEU A 96 -3.66 -18.69 -21.72
C LEU A 96 -3.63 -17.18 -21.56
N ARG A 97 -4.27 -16.63 -20.54
CA ARG A 97 -4.02 -15.26 -20.08
C ARG A 97 -3.70 -15.22 -18.60
N THR A 98 -3.06 -14.16 -18.17
CA THR A 98 -2.84 -13.84 -16.75
C THR A 98 -3.83 -12.79 -16.27
N THR A 99 -3.96 -12.66 -14.96
CA THR A 99 -4.55 -11.46 -14.35
C THR A 99 -3.54 -10.32 -14.39
N CYS A 100 -4.01 -9.08 -14.34
CA CYS A 100 -3.11 -7.95 -14.12
C CYS A 100 -2.30 -8.14 -12.83
N PRO A 101 -1.04 -7.67 -12.79
CA PRO A 101 -0.30 -7.62 -11.53
C PRO A 101 -1.06 -6.77 -10.51
N PRO A 102 -0.98 -7.11 -9.21
CA PRO A 102 -1.38 -6.19 -8.16
C PRO A 102 -0.60 -4.88 -8.31
N ALA A 103 -1.25 -3.76 -8.01
CA ALA A 103 -0.65 -2.44 -8.16
C ALA A 103 0.61 -2.28 -7.28
N VAL A 104 0.66 -2.96 -6.13
CA VAL A 104 1.84 -3.09 -5.28
C VAL A 104 2.18 -4.57 -5.11
N ASP A 105 3.26 -5.03 -5.75
CA ASP A 105 3.69 -6.43 -5.70
C ASP A 105 5.23 -6.54 -5.56
N PRO A 106 5.77 -6.46 -4.33
CA PRO A 106 7.22 -6.54 -4.11
C PRO A 106 7.86 -7.82 -4.67
N LEU A 107 7.14 -8.95 -4.62
CA LEU A 107 7.62 -10.20 -5.21
C LEU A 107 7.50 -10.14 -6.75
N GLY A 108 6.38 -9.63 -7.27
CA GLY A 108 6.14 -9.42 -8.69
C GLY A 108 7.24 -8.64 -9.41
N GLU A 109 7.72 -7.58 -8.76
CA GLU A 109 8.77 -6.69 -9.25
C GLU A 109 10.18 -7.30 -9.22
N ALA A 110 10.40 -8.30 -8.38
CA ALA A 110 11.73 -8.87 -8.12
C ALA A 110 11.93 -10.28 -8.67
N LEU A 111 10.87 -11.08 -8.70
CA LEU A 111 10.92 -12.47 -9.07
C LEU A 111 11.09 -12.57 -10.59
N GLU A 112 12.23 -13.13 -11.01
CA GLU A 112 12.48 -13.40 -12.42
C GLU A 112 11.80 -14.69 -12.82
N VAL A 113 11.00 -14.63 -13.87
CA VAL A 113 10.16 -15.74 -14.33
C VAL A 113 10.34 -16.02 -15.81
N ARG A 114 9.92 -17.21 -16.21
CA ARG A 114 9.76 -17.61 -17.61
C ARG A 114 8.73 -18.72 -17.72
N LEU A 115 7.82 -18.56 -18.65
CA LEU A 115 6.79 -19.54 -18.99
C LEU A 115 7.17 -20.32 -20.25
N ARG A 116 7.13 -21.64 -20.16
CA ARG A 116 7.42 -22.58 -21.26
C ARG A 116 6.30 -23.59 -21.43
N VAL A 117 6.26 -24.20 -22.61
CA VAL A 117 5.44 -25.39 -22.91
C VAL A 117 6.35 -26.53 -23.30
N ALA A 118 6.14 -27.68 -22.67
CA ALA A 118 6.66 -28.96 -23.10
C ALA A 118 5.54 -29.83 -23.68
N ALA A 119 5.90 -30.82 -24.49
CA ALA A 119 4.92 -31.76 -25.07
C ALA A 119 4.16 -32.56 -24.01
N ASP A 120 4.81 -32.86 -22.88
CA ASP A 120 4.23 -33.48 -21.69
C ASP A 120 5.08 -33.15 -20.45
N CYS A 121 4.56 -33.38 -19.24
CA CYS A 121 5.25 -33.01 -18.00
C CYS A 121 6.49 -33.86 -17.67
N ASN A 122 6.71 -34.97 -18.37
CA ASN A 122 7.89 -35.84 -18.23
C ASN A 122 8.90 -35.64 -19.37
N ALA A 123 8.64 -34.72 -20.30
CA ALA A 123 9.47 -34.54 -21.48
C ALA A 123 10.90 -34.09 -21.12
N ALA A 124 11.89 -34.88 -21.53
CA ALA A 124 13.31 -34.60 -21.32
C ALA A 124 13.86 -33.50 -22.26
N GLY A 125 13.09 -33.07 -23.27
CA GLY A 125 13.49 -32.05 -24.25
C GLY A 125 12.29 -31.52 -25.04
N GLY A 126 12.52 -30.56 -25.95
CA GLY A 126 11.43 -29.98 -26.76
C GLY A 126 10.57 -28.96 -26.02
N ARG A 127 11.21 -28.07 -25.25
CA ARG A 127 10.54 -26.94 -24.57
C ARG A 127 10.49 -25.72 -25.48
N ARG A 128 9.30 -25.19 -25.70
CA ARG A 128 9.09 -23.90 -26.37
C ARG A 128 8.86 -22.84 -25.32
N THR A 129 9.52 -21.69 -25.45
CA THR A 129 9.27 -20.57 -24.53
C THR A 129 8.03 -19.81 -25.01
N LEU A 130 7.05 -19.61 -24.13
CA LEU A 130 5.92 -18.72 -24.39
C LEU A 130 6.32 -17.27 -24.15
N TYR A 131 6.92 -17.01 -22.98
CA TYR A 131 7.33 -15.68 -22.56
C TYR A 131 8.43 -15.76 -21.48
N PRO A 132 9.41 -14.84 -21.45
CA PRO A 132 9.72 -13.86 -22.51
C PRO A 132 10.34 -14.56 -23.72
N SER A 133 10.46 -13.85 -24.85
CA SER A 133 11.06 -14.41 -26.09
C SER A 133 12.49 -14.94 -25.90
N SER A 134 13.23 -14.41 -24.92
CA SER A 134 14.53 -14.92 -24.49
C SER A 134 14.83 -14.52 -23.04
N GLY A 135 15.67 -15.29 -22.34
CA GLY A 135 16.14 -14.94 -21.00
C GLY A 135 15.09 -15.14 -19.90
N TRP A 136 14.90 -14.08 -19.11
CA TRP A 136 14.01 -13.95 -17.95
C TRP A 136 13.38 -12.55 -17.98
N THR A 137 12.26 -12.38 -17.30
CA THR A 137 11.47 -11.14 -17.16
C THR A 137 10.91 -11.09 -15.74
N THR A 138 10.44 -9.96 -15.23
CA THR A 138 9.81 -9.95 -13.90
C THR A 138 8.41 -10.61 -13.95
N LEU A 139 7.93 -11.07 -12.80
CA LEU A 139 6.58 -11.63 -12.70
C LEU A 139 5.51 -10.59 -13.06
N ALA A 140 5.70 -9.33 -12.66
CA ALA A 140 4.82 -8.22 -13.06
C ALA A 140 4.77 -8.05 -14.59
N GLU A 141 5.93 -7.98 -15.25
CA GLU A 141 6.03 -7.88 -16.72
C GLU A 141 5.38 -9.06 -17.44
N LEU A 142 5.56 -10.29 -16.93
CA LEU A 142 4.90 -11.47 -17.49
C LEU A 142 3.38 -11.37 -17.40
N ARG A 143 2.85 -10.92 -16.26
CA ARG A 143 1.41 -10.78 -16.07
C ARG A 143 0.80 -9.69 -16.95
N GLU A 144 1.50 -8.58 -17.10
CA GLU A 144 1.07 -7.50 -17.98
C GLU A 144 1.09 -7.95 -19.45
N ALA A 145 2.18 -8.57 -19.90
CA ALA A 145 2.35 -8.99 -21.29
C ALA A 145 1.34 -10.07 -21.73
N LEU A 146 0.84 -10.88 -20.79
CA LEU A 146 -0.07 -11.99 -21.07
C LEU A 146 -1.53 -11.70 -20.73
N VAL A 147 -1.90 -10.47 -20.35
CA VAL A 147 -3.29 -10.09 -19.98
C VAL A 147 -4.28 -10.28 -21.14
N ASP A 148 -3.85 -10.01 -22.37
CA ASP A 148 -4.65 -10.16 -23.59
C ASP A 148 -4.64 -11.59 -24.14
N GLY A 149 -3.80 -12.44 -23.54
CA GLY A 149 -3.70 -13.86 -23.84
C GLY A 149 -2.66 -14.23 -24.91
N VAL A 150 -2.13 -15.44 -24.75
CA VAL A 150 -1.13 -16.07 -25.62
C VAL A 150 -1.56 -17.48 -25.98
N ARG A 151 -1.07 -17.98 -27.11
CA ARG A 151 -1.31 -19.36 -27.55
C ARG A 151 -0.34 -20.36 -26.92
N VAL A 152 -0.92 -21.43 -26.38
CA VAL A 152 -0.17 -22.57 -25.82
C VAL A 152 0.30 -23.51 -26.93
N ASP A 153 -0.43 -23.61 -28.04
CA ASP A 153 -0.02 -24.38 -29.22
C ASP A 153 1.05 -23.65 -30.05
N ASP A 154 1.81 -24.39 -30.85
CA ASP A 154 2.79 -23.80 -31.76
C ASP A 154 2.05 -23.23 -32.98
N PRO A 155 2.20 -21.95 -33.34
CA PRO A 155 1.55 -21.40 -34.54
C PRO A 155 1.96 -22.09 -35.84
N THR A 156 3.09 -22.82 -35.86
CA THR A 156 3.55 -23.62 -37.00
C THR A 156 2.99 -25.04 -37.01
N ASP A 157 2.49 -25.53 -35.87
CA ASP A 157 1.75 -26.77 -35.70
C ASP A 157 0.50 -26.52 -34.84
N PRO A 158 -0.48 -25.78 -35.39
CA PRO A 158 -1.61 -25.30 -34.62
C PRO A 158 -2.59 -26.43 -34.32
N CYS A 159 -3.38 -26.25 -33.26
CA CYS A 159 -4.45 -27.15 -32.83
C CYS A 159 -3.95 -28.45 -32.20
N LEU A 160 -3.98 -28.46 -30.88
CA LEU A 160 -3.69 -29.62 -30.05
C LEU A 160 -4.80 -30.67 -30.21
N ALA A 161 -4.42 -31.90 -30.50
CA ALA A 161 -5.32 -33.04 -30.64
C ALA A 161 -5.78 -33.58 -29.28
N ALA A 162 -6.82 -34.41 -29.29
CA ALA A 162 -7.22 -35.13 -28.09
C ALA A 162 -6.13 -36.14 -27.69
N GLY A 163 -5.74 -36.12 -26.41
CA GLY A 163 -4.63 -36.89 -25.88
C GLY A 163 -3.26 -36.23 -26.04
N ASP A 164 -3.20 -35.03 -26.63
CA ASP A 164 -2.05 -34.15 -26.41
C ASP A 164 -2.17 -33.60 -24.97
N ASP A 165 -1.14 -33.85 -24.17
CA ASP A 165 -1.12 -33.47 -22.76
C ASP A 165 0.02 -32.47 -22.48
N PRO A 166 0.02 -31.28 -23.12
CA PRO A 166 1.11 -30.33 -22.99
C PRO A 166 1.26 -29.86 -21.55
N CYS A 167 2.50 -29.61 -21.15
CA CYS A 167 2.82 -29.15 -19.80
C CYS A 167 3.29 -27.71 -19.83
N LEU A 168 2.62 -26.84 -19.08
CA LEU A 168 3.12 -25.51 -18.79
C LEU A 168 4.17 -25.63 -17.70
N GLU A 169 5.36 -25.08 -17.95
CA GLU A 169 6.43 -24.98 -16.96
C GLU A 169 6.65 -23.50 -16.64
N PHE A 170 6.37 -23.13 -15.40
CA PHE A 170 6.61 -21.80 -14.86
C PHE A 170 7.91 -21.85 -14.06
N ASP A 171 9.01 -21.48 -14.72
CA ASP A 171 10.30 -21.34 -14.06
C ASP A 171 10.34 -19.99 -13.33
N TYR A 172 10.84 -19.99 -12.09
CA TYR A 172 11.08 -18.77 -11.32
C TYR A 172 12.42 -18.82 -10.62
N ARG A 173 12.99 -17.64 -10.36
CA ARG A 173 14.16 -17.46 -9.49
C ARG A 173 14.13 -16.09 -8.85
N LEU A 174 14.64 -15.98 -7.64
CA LEU A 174 14.87 -14.70 -7.00
C LEU A 174 16.37 -14.36 -7.09
N PRO A 175 16.78 -13.32 -7.84
CA PRO A 175 18.19 -12.95 -7.94
C PRO A 175 18.83 -12.63 -6.58
N ILE A 176 20.13 -12.87 -6.43
CA ILE A 176 20.85 -12.67 -5.15
C ILE A 176 20.90 -11.19 -4.73
N ASP A 177 20.86 -10.29 -5.71
CA ASP A 177 20.80 -8.84 -5.57
C ASP A 177 19.38 -8.32 -5.32
N ALA A 178 18.34 -9.14 -5.53
CA ALA A 178 16.96 -8.87 -5.14
C ALA A 178 16.67 -9.19 -3.66
N ALA A 179 17.68 -8.99 -2.82
CA ALA A 179 17.65 -9.18 -1.37
C ALA A 179 16.47 -8.52 -0.65
N TRP A 180 15.98 -7.41 -1.19
CA TRP A 180 14.89 -6.62 -0.65
C TRP A 180 13.52 -7.32 -0.77
N ALA A 181 13.36 -8.23 -1.74
CA ALA A 181 12.12 -8.98 -1.95
C ALA A 181 12.12 -10.35 -1.24
N GLY A 182 13.18 -10.68 -0.49
CA GLY A 182 13.24 -11.90 0.31
C GLY A 182 12.03 -12.04 1.22
N SER A 183 11.54 -13.28 1.34
CA SER A 183 10.34 -13.65 2.10
C SER A 183 9.06 -12.90 1.71
N ALA A 184 9.04 -12.15 0.60
CA ALA A 184 7.80 -11.64 0.03
C ALA A 184 6.93 -12.81 -0.46
N ALA A 185 5.63 -12.67 -0.32
CA ALA A 185 4.65 -13.62 -0.83
C ALA A 185 3.92 -13.01 -2.03
N GLY A 186 3.49 -13.86 -2.95
CA GLY A 186 2.65 -13.46 -4.07
C GLY A 186 1.86 -14.64 -4.62
N GLU A 187 0.82 -14.36 -5.39
CA GLU A 187 -0.03 -15.39 -6.02
C GLU A 187 -0.06 -15.20 -7.52
N VAL A 188 0.22 -16.25 -8.30
CA VAL A 188 0.10 -16.21 -9.75
C VAL A 188 -1.19 -16.86 -10.19
N GLY A 189 -2.03 -16.11 -10.91
CA GLY A 189 -3.27 -16.59 -11.51
C GLY A 189 -3.21 -16.62 -13.04
N PHE A 190 -3.73 -17.69 -13.64
CA PHE A 190 -3.94 -17.79 -15.09
C PHE A 190 -5.32 -18.36 -15.43
N GLU A 191 -5.87 -17.91 -16.55
CA GLU A 191 -7.08 -18.43 -17.15
C GLU A 191 -6.75 -19.15 -18.46
N LEU A 192 -7.38 -20.29 -18.66
CA LEU A 192 -7.22 -21.12 -19.85
C LEU A 192 -8.56 -21.29 -20.58
N VAL A 193 -8.57 -21.02 -21.88
CA VAL A 193 -9.75 -21.22 -22.72
C VAL A 193 -9.38 -22.07 -23.94
N ALA A 194 -10.14 -23.14 -24.14
CA ALA A 194 -10.04 -23.98 -25.33
C ALA A 194 -11.07 -23.58 -26.39
N GLN A 195 -10.59 -23.26 -27.59
CA GLN A 195 -11.41 -22.95 -28.76
C GLN A 195 -11.31 -24.07 -29.79
N GLN A 196 -12.44 -24.59 -30.27
CA GLN A 196 -12.44 -25.64 -31.30
C GLN A 196 -11.89 -25.14 -32.64
N CYS A 197 -10.86 -25.82 -33.15
CA CYS A 197 -10.21 -25.40 -34.39
C CYS A 197 -11.08 -25.54 -35.65
N ARG A 198 -11.99 -26.52 -35.68
CA ARG A 198 -12.85 -26.77 -36.86
C ARG A 198 -13.82 -25.62 -37.20
N HIS A 199 -14.04 -24.68 -36.27
CA HIS A 199 -15.00 -23.59 -36.42
C HIS A 199 -14.35 -22.23 -36.71
N VAL A 200 -13.05 -22.08 -36.46
CA VAL A 200 -12.34 -20.81 -36.57
C VAL A 200 -11.10 -21.02 -37.44
N PRO A 201 -11.06 -20.47 -38.67
CA PRO A 201 -9.88 -20.59 -39.52
C PRO A 201 -8.69 -19.87 -38.87
N GLU A 202 -7.48 -20.34 -39.17
CA GLU A 202 -6.24 -19.87 -38.54
C GLU A 202 -6.03 -18.36 -38.69
N SER A 203 -6.43 -17.77 -39.82
CA SER A 203 -6.33 -16.33 -40.07
C SER A 203 -7.22 -15.47 -39.19
N ASP A 204 -8.28 -16.06 -38.63
CA ASP A 204 -9.32 -15.37 -37.87
C ASP A 204 -9.25 -15.74 -36.38
N ALA A 205 -8.21 -16.47 -35.98
CA ALA A 205 -7.99 -16.91 -34.61
C ALA A 205 -7.53 -15.74 -33.74
N THR A 206 -8.43 -15.22 -32.91
CA THR A 206 -8.14 -14.21 -31.90
C THR A 206 -8.33 -14.78 -30.49
N PRO A 207 -7.65 -14.23 -29.47
CA PRO A 207 -7.91 -14.59 -28.08
C PRO A 207 -9.41 -14.49 -27.77
N PRO A 208 -10.03 -15.51 -27.15
CA PRO A 208 -11.47 -15.56 -26.87
C PRO A 208 -11.82 -14.85 -25.55
N PHE A 209 -10.97 -13.95 -25.08
CA PHE A 209 -11.15 -13.19 -23.86
C PHE A 209 -11.93 -11.91 -24.17
N GLU A 210 -12.86 -11.52 -23.30
CA GLU A 210 -13.48 -10.20 -23.43
C GLU A 210 -12.39 -9.14 -23.28
N ALA A 211 -12.32 -8.22 -24.25
CA ALA A 211 -11.39 -7.10 -24.19
C ALA A 211 -11.67 -6.32 -22.90
N SER A 212 -10.64 -6.11 -22.09
CA SER A 212 -10.74 -5.33 -20.86
C SER A 212 -11.37 -3.97 -21.17
N ALA A 213 -12.49 -3.64 -20.50
CA ALA A 213 -13.28 -2.45 -20.77
C ALA A 213 -12.49 -1.13 -20.66
N SER A 214 -11.30 -1.17 -20.05
CA SER A 214 -10.39 -0.04 -19.81
C SER A 214 -9.28 0.13 -20.85
N GLY A 215 -9.22 -0.69 -21.91
CA GLY A 215 -8.13 -0.61 -22.88
C GLY A 215 -6.77 -0.98 -22.26
N SER A 216 -6.50 -2.28 -22.16
CA SER A 216 -5.18 -2.93 -21.98
C SER A 216 -4.14 -2.36 -20.99
N THR A 217 -4.48 -1.41 -20.11
CA THR A 217 -3.51 -0.86 -19.15
C THR A 217 -3.85 -1.45 -17.80
N CYS A 218 -2.97 -2.32 -17.29
CA CYS A 218 -3.10 -2.83 -15.94
C CYS A 218 -3.00 -1.67 -14.94
N PRO A 219 -3.68 -1.76 -13.78
CA PRO A 219 -3.60 -0.71 -12.78
C PRO A 219 -2.15 -0.54 -12.33
N ASP A 220 -1.66 0.70 -12.40
CA ASP A 220 -0.39 1.11 -11.83
C ASP A 220 -0.66 2.06 -10.65
N VAL A 221 0.26 2.13 -9.70
CA VAL A 221 0.17 3.06 -8.58
C VAL A 221 0.81 4.38 -8.97
N GLU A 222 -0.01 5.33 -9.40
CA GLU A 222 0.41 6.72 -9.50
C GLU A 222 0.16 7.42 -8.15
N CYS A 223 1.22 7.72 -7.42
CA CYS A 223 1.10 8.46 -6.16
C CYS A 223 0.93 9.95 -6.43
N GLU A 224 -0.32 10.38 -6.58
CA GLU A 224 -0.68 11.78 -6.78
C GLU A 224 -0.21 12.66 -5.60
N THR A 225 -0.28 12.13 -4.38
CA THR A 225 0.26 12.78 -3.19
C THR A 225 1.10 11.83 -2.35
N CYS A 226 2.27 12.30 -1.94
CA CYS A 226 3.17 11.60 -1.02
C CYS A 226 3.10 12.28 0.34
N SER A 227 2.26 11.76 1.24
CA SER A 227 2.01 12.35 2.55
C SER A 227 2.82 11.65 3.64
N GLU A 228 3.29 12.40 4.63
CA GLU A 228 3.96 11.83 5.79
C GLU A 228 2.97 10.97 6.58
N LEU A 229 3.32 9.69 6.75
CA LEU A 229 2.59 8.74 7.59
C LEU A 229 3.03 8.88 9.06
N GLY A 230 4.33 8.95 9.31
CA GLY A 230 4.87 9.07 10.66
C GLY A 230 6.39 9.08 10.71
N THR A 231 6.93 9.35 11.90
CA THR A 231 8.37 9.39 12.17
C THR A 231 8.70 8.52 13.38
N ILE A 232 9.74 7.72 13.25
CA ILE A 232 10.37 6.97 14.35
C ILE A 232 11.61 7.72 14.79
N ASP A 233 11.68 8.07 16.07
CA ASP A 233 12.88 8.58 16.73
C ASP A 233 13.63 7.40 17.40
N LEU A 234 14.91 7.25 17.11
CA LEU A 234 15.77 6.20 17.64
C LEU A 234 16.54 6.74 18.84
N ALA A 235 16.42 6.05 19.98
CA ALA A 235 17.05 6.50 21.23
C ALA A 235 18.55 6.13 21.34
N ASP A 236 18.99 5.11 20.59
CA ASP A 236 20.34 4.52 20.68
C ASP A 236 21.03 4.41 19.28
N ASP A 237 20.55 5.15 18.28
CA ASP A 237 21.05 5.17 16.88
C ASP A 237 21.27 3.77 16.25
N ARG A 238 20.50 2.79 16.72
CA ARG A 238 20.64 1.39 16.36
C ARG A 238 19.31 0.80 15.94
N LEU A 239 19.36 0.15 14.79
CA LEU A 239 18.31 -0.70 14.28
C LEU A 239 18.77 -2.15 14.31
N GLU A 240 17.83 -3.07 14.54
CA GLU A 240 18.13 -4.51 14.52
C GLU A 240 17.31 -5.21 13.44
N PRO A 241 17.94 -5.97 12.52
CA PRO A 241 17.21 -6.73 11.51
C PRO A 241 16.18 -7.68 12.13
N GLY A 242 14.95 -7.61 11.65
CA GLY A 242 13.80 -8.38 12.13
C GLY A 242 12.92 -7.63 13.13
N GLU A 243 13.45 -6.64 13.84
CA GLU A 243 12.68 -5.85 14.81
C GLU A 243 11.69 -4.90 14.14
N THR A 244 10.59 -4.61 14.83
CA THR A 244 9.55 -3.67 14.41
C THR A 244 9.52 -2.43 15.29
N TYR A 245 9.19 -1.30 14.68
CA TYR A 245 9.15 0.01 15.31
C TYR A 245 7.81 0.67 14.98
N ALA A 246 7.03 1.01 16.01
CA ALA A 246 5.72 1.62 15.81
C ALA A 246 5.86 3.04 15.22
N LEU A 247 5.15 3.29 14.11
CA LEU A 247 4.98 4.62 13.52
C LEU A 247 3.76 5.33 14.11
N ASP A 248 2.65 4.59 14.22
CA ASP A 248 1.41 5.02 14.85
C ASP A 248 0.67 3.82 15.47
N GLU A 249 -0.63 3.94 15.76
CA GLU A 249 -1.44 2.87 16.36
C GLU A 249 -1.79 1.73 15.39
N ARG A 250 -1.63 1.93 14.07
CA ARG A 250 -1.98 0.97 13.01
C ARG A 250 -0.81 0.59 12.10
N HIS A 251 0.36 1.21 12.24
CA HIS A 251 1.49 1.00 11.35
C HIS A 251 2.79 0.73 12.11
N GLU A 252 3.54 -0.26 11.62
CA GLU A 252 4.86 -0.61 12.10
C GLU A 252 5.87 -0.61 10.94
N LEU A 253 7.08 -0.15 11.22
CA LEU A 253 8.22 -0.28 10.32
C LEU A 253 9.06 -1.48 10.76
N GLN A 254 9.22 -2.47 9.89
CA GLN A 254 10.12 -3.59 10.15
C GLN A 254 11.47 -3.37 9.45
N VAL A 255 12.54 -3.60 10.19
CA VAL A 255 13.90 -3.53 9.66
C VAL A 255 14.25 -4.84 8.97
N LEU A 256 14.61 -4.76 7.68
CA LEU A 256 15.02 -5.92 6.90
C LEU A 256 16.53 -6.16 7.00
N ARG A 257 17.33 -5.09 6.86
CA ARG A 257 18.80 -5.14 6.92
C ARG A 257 19.34 -3.82 7.43
N THR A 258 20.53 -3.88 8.02
CA THR A 258 21.25 -2.70 8.49
C THR A 258 22.68 -2.68 7.97
N THR A 259 23.28 -1.51 7.96
CA THR A 259 24.71 -1.31 7.79
C THR A 259 25.17 -0.42 8.92
N ASP A 260 26.12 -0.92 9.71
CA ASP A 260 26.65 -0.18 10.85
C ASP A 260 28.00 0.46 10.51
N ALA A 261 28.25 1.64 11.05
CA ALA A 261 29.57 2.25 11.13
C ALA A 261 30.06 2.26 12.58
N VAL A 262 31.34 2.56 12.76
CA VAL A 262 31.91 2.85 14.08
C VAL A 262 32.09 4.35 14.17
N ASP A 263 31.53 4.98 15.19
CA ASP A 263 31.63 6.42 15.45
C ASP A 263 33.06 6.81 15.91
N GLY A 264 33.25 8.11 16.18
CA GLY A 264 34.53 8.63 16.71
C GLY A 264 34.91 8.09 18.08
N ASP A 265 33.93 7.62 18.85
CA ASP A 265 34.06 7.10 20.22
C ASP A 265 34.20 5.56 20.30
N GLY A 266 34.12 4.87 19.15
CA GLY A 266 34.23 3.42 19.06
C GLY A 266 32.91 2.66 19.22
N ASN A 267 31.76 3.32 19.32
CA ASN A 267 30.44 2.70 19.34
C ASN A 267 29.98 2.35 17.92
N ARG A 268 29.10 1.35 17.82
CA ARG A 268 28.51 0.95 16.54
C ARG A 268 27.14 1.56 16.39
N GLU A 269 26.96 2.31 15.31
CA GLU A 269 25.71 2.99 14.97
C GLU A 269 25.21 2.51 13.61
N THR A 270 23.90 2.43 13.45
CA THR A 270 23.31 2.08 12.16
C THR A 270 23.27 3.32 11.27
N VAL A 271 24.01 3.29 10.16
CA VAL A 271 24.11 4.41 9.21
C VAL A 271 23.27 4.22 7.94
N CYS A 272 22.90 2.97 7.65
CA CYS A 272 21.94 2.64 6.62
C CYS A 272 21.01 1.50 7.05
N ALA A 273 19.79 1.50 6.54
CA ALA A 273 18.83 0.42 6.73
C ALA A 273 18.07 0.11 5.44
N SER A 274 17.44 -1.06 5.36
CA SER A 274 16.35 -1.33 4.43
C SER A 274 15.15 -1.78 5.25
N VAL A 275 13.96 -1.33 4.88
CA VAL A 275 12.76 -1.44 5.72
C VAL A 275 11.54 -1.84 4.90
N ARG A 276 10.53 -2.38 5.58
CA ARG A 276 9.17 -2.56 5.06
C ARG A 276 8.13 -2.00 6.01
N LEU A 277 7.03 -1.52 5.46
CA LEU A 277 5.87 -1.05 6.20
C LEU A 277 4.90 -2.21 6.40
N LEU A 278 4.37 -2.30 7.61
CA LEU A 278 3.31 -3.23 8.00
C LEU A 278 2.11 -2.43 8.51
N ARG A 279 0.90 -2.93 8.27
CA ARG A 279 -0.34 -2.29 8.75
C ARG A 279 -1.23 -3.31 9.45
N ASP A 280 -1.82 -2.89 10.55
CA ASP A 280 -2.98 -3.54 11.16
C ASP A 280 -4.26 -3.00 10.52
N ALA A 281 -4.79 -3.76 9.54
CA ALA A 281 -6.00 -3.39 8.83
C ALA A 281 -7.26 -3.47 9.72
N GLY A 282 -7.27 -4.42 10.68
CA GLY A 282 -8.45 -4.76 11.46
C GLY A 282 -8.52 -4.08 12.84
N GLY A 283 -7.45 -3.40 13.26
CA GLY A 283 -7.30 -2.98 14.65
C GLY A 283 -7.18 -4.17 15.61
N THR A 284 -6.72 -5.33 15.12
CA THR A 284 -6.63 -6.58 15.89
C THR A 284 -5.27 -6.75 16.57
N GLY A 285 -4.30 -5.90 16.24
CA GLY A 285 -2.89 -6.04 16.58
C GLY A 285 -2.12 -6.99 15.64
N GLU A 286 -2.73 -7.41 14.53
CA GLU A 286 -2.08 -8.26 13.52
C GLU A 286 -1.56 -7.38 12.37
N PHE A 287 -0.24 -7.25 12.28
CA PHE A 287 0.41 -6.40 11.29
C PHE A 287 0.81 -7.19 10.04
N GLU A 288 0.30 -6.78 8.89
CA GLU A 288 0.54 -7.43 7.60
C GLU A 288 1.10 -6.44 6.59
N GLU A 289 2.03 -6.90 5.76
CA GLU A 289 2.60 -6.07 4.68
C GLU A 289 1.60 -5.86 3.55
N SER A 290 0.77 -6.85 3.22
CA SER A 290 -0.25 -6.74 2.17
C SER A 290 -1.33 -5.71 2.49
N ALA A 291 -1.46 -5.30 3.75
CA ALA A 291 -2.37 -4.26 4.18
C ALA A 291 -1.72 -2.86 4.13
N ALA A 292 -0.39 -2.78 4.05
CA ALA A 292 0.32 -1.51 4.13
C ALA A 292 0.15 -0.69 2.84
N PRO A 293 -0.05 0.63 2.94
CA PRO A 293 -0.03 1.49 1.76
C PRO A 293 1.37 1.54 1.14
N PRO A 294 1.50 1.83 -0.16
CA PRO A 294 2.80 1.97 -0.79
C PRO A 294 3.55 3.18 -0.24
N ILE A 295 4.83 2.98 0.06
CA ILE A 295 5.79 4.02 0.41
C ILE A 295 6.21 4.72 -0.88
N CYS A 296 6.18 6.05 -0.88
CA CYS A 296 6.65 6.89 -1.98
C CYS A 296 7.97 7.60 -1.65
N ALA A 297 8.22 7.91 -0.38
CA ALA A 297 9.47 8.51 0.06
C ALA A 297 9.81 8.11 1.50
N ILE A 298 11.11 8.06 1.79
CA ILE A 298 11.62 7.88 3.14
C ILE A 298 12.68 8.93 3.42
N THR A 299 12.51 9.66 4.52
CA THR A 299 13.49 10.63 4.98
C THR A 299 14.24 10.06 6.18
N VAL A 300 15.56 10.01 6.10
CA VAL A 300 16.45 9.58 7.18
C VAL A 300 17.26 10.76 7.68
N THR A 301 17.25 10.95 8.99
CA THR A 301 18.02 12.00 9.66
C THR A 301 19.03 11.35 10.58
N GLY A 302 20.27 11.82 10.52
CA GLY A 302 21.31 11.46 11.48
C GLY A 302 21.88 12.69 12.15
N ARG A 303 22.36 12.51 13.38
CA ARG A 303 23.01 13.57 14.16
C ARG A 303 24.42 13.12 14.53
N THR A 304 25.37 14.05 14.48
CA THR A 304 26.71 13.85 15.04
C THR A 304 26.75 14.45 16.43
N ASP A 305 27.49 13.80 17.33
CA ASP A 305 27.81 14.37 18.62
C ASP A 305 28.71 15.60 18.48
N ALA A 306 28.62 16.51 19.45
CA ALA A 306 29.43 17.73 19.45
C ALA A 306 30.88 17.41 19.86
N ASP A 307 31.75 17.15 18.88
CA ASP A 307 33.18 16.96 19.11
C ASP A 307 33.93 18.30 19.25
N GLY A 308 33.95 18.85 20.46
CA GLY A 308 34.80 19.98 20.82
C GLY A 308 34.40 21.32 20.18
N GLU A 309 35.23 21.86 19.28
CA GLU A 309 35.03 23.19 18.64
C GLU A 309 33.97 23.17 17.53
N SER A 310 33.61 21.99 17.02
CA SER A 310 32.53 21.80 16.06
C SER A 310 31.26 21.39 16.82
N GLY A 311 30.17 22.13 16.60
CA GLY A 311 28.87 21.80 17.18
C GLY A 311 28.27 20.54 16.55
N ALA A 312 27.28 19.95 17.22
CA ALA A 312 26.49 18.84 16.67
C ALA A 312 25.89 19.23 15.32
N GLU A 313 26.10 18.40 14.30
CA GLU A 313 25.52 18.58 12.96
C GLU A 313 24.39 17.59 12.74
N THR A 314 23.26 18.08 12.22
CA THR A 314 22.14 17.25 11.75
C THR A 314 22.22 17.12 10.23
N ARG A 315 22.12 15.90 9.71
CA ARG A 315 22.16 15.59 8.28
C ARG A 315 20.93 14.79 7.90
N THR A 316 20.18 15.27 6.91
CA THR A 316 18.94 14.64 6.44
C THR A 316 19.03 14.29 4.96
N ALA A 317 18.59 13.08 4.60
CA ALA A 317 18.44 12.62 3.22
C ALA A 317 17.03 12.09 3.00
N THR A 318 16.41 12.48 1.89
CA THR A 318 15.17 11.87 1.39
C THR A 318 15.50 10.91 0.25
N HIS A 319 14.91 9.73 0.31
CA HIS A 319 15.06 8.65 -0.66
C HIS A 319 13.69 8.36 -1.27
N ASP A 320 13.57 8.56 -2.58
CA ASP A 320 12.35 8.24 -3.32
C ASP A 320 12.20 6.74 -3.52
N VAL A 321 10.97 6.24 -3.40
CA VAL A 321 10.60 4.86 -3.69
C VAL A 321 9.76 4.87 -4.96
N ASP A 322 10.42 4.67 -6.10
CA ASP A 322 9.82 4.72 -7.43
C ASP A 322 10.12 3.44 -8.23
N PRO A 323 9.09 2.71 -8.74
CA PRO A 323 7.68 2.90 -8.42
C PRO A 323 7.38 2.63 -6.94
N PRO A 324 6.31 3.22 -6.38
CA PRO A 324 5.91 3.07 -4.99
C PRO A 324 5.75 1.60 -4.55
N LEU A 325 6.23 1.25 -3.36
CA LEU A 325 6.19 -0.12 -2.81
C LEU A 325 6.02 -0.11 -1.30
N THR A 326 5.57 -1.22 -0.71
CA THR A 326 5.54 -1.40 0.76
C THR A 326 6.92 -1.50 1.42
N ARG A 327 8.01 -1.50 0.64
CA ARG A 327 9.38 -1.70 1.13
C ARG A 327 10.42 -1.01 0.27
N THR A 328 11.60 -0.79 0.84
CA THR A 328 12.75 -0.20 0.13
C THR A 328 13.45 -1.22 -0.76
N ARG A 329 13.70 -0.89 -2.04
CA ARG A 329 14.51 -1.72 -2.97
C ARG A 329 16.00 -1.79 -2.60
N GLY A 330 16.48 -0.75 -1.91
CA GLY A 330 17.87 -0.61 -1.52
C GLY A 330 18.01 -0.16 -0.07
N ARG A 331 19.25 0.16 0.30
CA ARG A 331 19.53 0.74 1.62
C ARG A 331 19.28 2.24 1.56
N ILE A 332 18.49 2.76 2.50
CA ILE A 332 18.37 4.17 2.83
C ILE A 332 19.47 4.52 3.83
N CYS A 333 20.20 5.61 3.58
CA CYS A 333 21.38 6.00 4.36
C CYS A 333 21.31 7.47 4.74
N THR A 334 21.82 7.83 5.93
CA THR A 334 22.07 9.23 6.30
C THR A 334 23.14 9.85 5.39
N PRO A 335 23.13 11.17 5.12
CA PRO A 335 24.15 11.79 4.26
C PRO A 335 25.58 11.58 4.79
N SER A 336 26.51 11.23 3.89
CA SER A 336 27.94 11.23 4.17
C SER A 336 28.55 12.61 3.91
N ASP A 337 29.72 12.88 4.48
CA ASP A 337 30.55 14.03 4.09
C ASP A 337 30.93 14.01 2.60
N GLU A 338 31.24 15.18 2.04
CA GLU A 338 31.77 15.30 0.69
C GLU A 338 33.07 14.47 0.58
N ASN A 339 33.03 13.40 -0.23
CA ASN A 339 34.09 12.39 -0.44
C ASN A 339 34.22 11.28 0.63
N GLY A 340 33.28 11.18 1.57
CA GLY A 340 33.25 10.15 2.61
C GLY A 340 32.54 8.84 2.20
N GLY A 341 32.95 7.72 2.78
CA GLY A 341 32.25 6.42 2.70
C GLY A 341 31.30 6.21 3.88
N ASP A 342 30.80 4.98 4.08
CA ASP A 342 29.84 4.68 5.15
C ASP A 342 30.36 5.02 6.57
N GLY A 343 31.67 5.07 6.78
CA GLY A 343 32.28 5.45 8.06
C GLY A 343 32.29 6.95 8.40
N THR A 344 31.77 7.81 7.52
CA THR A 344 31.61 9.26 7.78
C THR A 344 30.13 9.67 7.86
N ARG A 345 29.24 8.69 7.88
CA ARG A 345 27.80 8.92 8.02
C ARG A 345 27.48 8.97 9.51
N PRO A 346 26.67 9.94 9.98
CA PRO A 346 26.12 9.85 11.33
C PRO A 346 25.17 8.66 11.45
N GLY A 347 25.06 8.07 12.64
CA GLY A 347 23.99 7.15 12.98
C GLY A 347 22.62 7.73 12.64
N ILE A 348 21.67 6.85 12.30
CA ILE A 348 20.28 7.23 12.07
C ILE A 348 19.66 7.60 13.43
N ASP A 349 19.27 8.86 13.58
CA ASP A 349 18.54 9.42 14.74
C ASP A 349 17.03 9.31 14.50
N SER A 350 16.55 9.48 13.26
CA SER A 350 15.15 9.29 12.94
C SER A 350 14.87 8.84 11.49
N ILE A 351 13.74 8.15 11.32
CA ILE A 351 13.21 7.73 10.02
C ILE A 351 11.77 8.21 9.89
N THR A 352 11.51 9.04 8.89
CA THR A 352 10.18 9.51 8.50
C THR A 352 9.72 8.76 7.25
N ILE A 353 8.52 8.18 7.30
CA ILE A 353 7.92 7.43 6.18
C ILE A 353 6.82 8.27 5.56
N SER A 354 6.82 8.36 4.23
CA SER A 354 5.75 8.97 3.45
C SER A 354 5.13 7.94 2.51
N THR A 355 3.80 7.91 2.48
CA THR A 355 3.03 6.94 1.71
C THR A 355 2.10 7.62 0.73
N CYS A 356 1.66 6.85 -0.25
CA CYS A 356 0.63 7.27 -1.16
C CYS A 356 -0.70 7.22 -0.41
N ALA A 357 -1.29 8.38 -0.16
CA ALA A 357 -2.61 8.43 0.45
C ALA A 357 -3.63 7.95 -0.59
N ASP A 358 -4.41 6.92 -0.25
CA ASP A 358 -5.67 6.70 -0.92
C ASP A 358 -6.58 7.89 -0.59
N GLY A 359 -7.09 8.58 -1.60
CA GLY A 359 -8.03 9.68 -1.42
C GLY A 359 -9.39 9.30 -0.80
N ASP A 360 -9.56 8.08 -0.27
CA ASP A 360 -10.84 7.56 0.22
C ASP A 360 -10.66 6.51 1.34
N GLU A 361 -10.90 6.88 2.61
CA GLU A 361 -11.42 5.93 3.61
C GLU A 361 -12.91 6.21 3.84
N ASN A 362 -13.71 6.00 2.79
CA ASN A 362 -15.16 5.75 2.91
C ASN A 362 -15.37 4.26 3.22
N GLY A 363 -15.45 3.91 4.51
CA GLY A 363 -15.79 2.57 5.00
C GLY A 363 -17.10 2.58 5.78
N GLY A 364 -18.20 2.24 5.10
CA GLY A 364 -19.56 2.39 5.59
C GLY A 364 -19.95 1.52 6.81
N GLY A 365 -20.77 2.11 7.67
CA GLY A 365 -21.64 1.39 8.60
C GLY A 365 -23.09 1.52 8.14
N ASN A 366 -23.69 0.41 7.74
CA ASN A 366 -25.11 0.29 7.41
C ASN A 366 -25.99 0.81 8.57
N GLY A 367 -26.80 1.82 8.28
CA GLY A 367 -27.93 2.25 9.10
C GLY A 367 -29.00 2.80 8.18
N ASP A 368 -30.03 2.00 7.94
CA ASP A 368 -31.29 2.45 7.35
C ASP A 368 -31.84 3.62 8.19
N ASP A 369 -32.12 4.76 7.55
CA ASP A 369 -33.37 5.54 7.67
C ASP A 369 -33.20 6.98 7.13
N ASP A 370 -33.98 7.27 6.07
CA ASP A 370 -34.64 8.53 5.71
C ASP A 370 -33.89 9.89 5.60
N ASN A 371 -33.91 10.39 4.35
CA ASN A 371 -34.12 11.79 3.92
C ASN A 371 -33.03 12.86 4.13
N GLY A 372 -32.47 13.33 3.00
CA GLY A 372 -32.26 14.78 2.78
C GLY A 372 -30.84 15.19 2.38
N ASN A 373 -30.72 15.68 1.14
CA ASN A 373 -29.56 16.30 0.51
C ASN A 373 -28.94 17.49 1.31
N GLY A 374 -27.64 17.45 1.62
CA GLY A 374 -26.80 18.63 1.94
C GLY A 374 -25.74 18.43 3.03
N ASP A 375 -24.46 18.50 2.63
CA ASP A 375 -23.23 18.66 3.44
C ASP A 375 -22.85 17.54 4.43
N ASP A 376 -21.98 16.63 3.97
CA ASP A 376 -21.42 15.52 4.75
C ASP A 376 -20.31 16.02 5.69
N CYS A 377 -20.67 16.88 6.64
CA CYS A 377 -19.79 17.35 7.70
C CYS A 377 -20.11 16.65 9.03
N ILE A 378 -19.11 16.50 9.89
CA ILE A 378 -19.24 15.88 11.21
C ILE A 378 -19.45 16.95 12.28
N PRO A 379 -20.50 16.88 13.12
CA PRO A 379 -20.66 17.81 14.22
C PRO A 379 -19.57 17.58 15.28
N CYS A 380 -18.89 18.65 15.68
CA CYS A 380 -17.95 18.65 16.79
C CYS A 380 -18.55 19.46 17.94
N GLY A 381 -18.95 18.76 19.00
CA GLY A 381 -19.67 19.30 20.16
C GLY A 381 -19.89 18.20 21.20
N PRO A 382 -20.51 18.50 22.35
CA PRO A 382 -20.54 17.62 23.54
C PRO A 382 -21.15 16.22 23.32
N GLU A 383 -21.78 15.97 22.17
CA GLU A 383 -22.29 14.66 21.75
C GLU A 383 -21.25 13.82 20.96
N SER A 384 -20.08 14.37 20.67
CA SER A 384 -18.97 13.76 19.92
C SER A 384 -17.65 13.78 20.70
N VAL A 385 -17.69 13.55 22.02
CA VAL A 385 -16.53 13.68 22.93
C VAL A 385 -15.31 12.82 22.59
N ASP A 386 -15.51 11.72 21.85
CA ASP A 386 -14.44 10.81 21.41
C ASP A 386 -13.72 11.31 20.16
N ARG A 387 -14.25 12.34 19.49
CA ARG A 387 -13.69 12.93 18.26
C ARG A 387 -12.76 14.10 18.56
N ARG A 388 -11.77 14.30 17.70
CA ARG A 388 -10.73 15.32 17.86
C ARG A 388 -10.50 16.09 16.59
N VAL A 389 -10.29 17.39 16.74
CA VAL A 389 -9.86 18.30 15.67
C VAL A 389 -8.43 17.97 15.28
N GLY A 390 -8.20 17.71 14.00
CA GLY A 390 -6.89 17.41 13.40
C GLY A 390 -6.22 18.63 12.80
N GLY A 391 -7.00 19.57 12.27
CA GLY A 391 -6.51 20.82 11.69
C GLY A 391 -7.63 21.81 11.44
N ALA A 392 -7.26 23.08 11.24
CA ALA A 392 -8.21 24.13 10.90
C ALA A 392 -7.57 25.23 10.06
N THR A 393 -8.36 25.81 9.16
CA THR A 393 -8.04 27.01 8.40
C THR A 393 -8.68 28.20 9.10
N PHE A 394 -7.88 29.21 9.43
CA PHE A 394 -8.33 30.42 10.11
C PHE A 394 -8.18 31.64 9.22
N GLU A 395 -9.17 32.53 9.24
CA GLU A 395 -9.03 33.91 8.76
C GLU A 395 -8.55 34.80 9.92
N TYR A 396 -7.51 35.59 9.68
CA TYR A 396 -7.05 36.59 10.63
C TYR A 396 -7.71 37.95 10.40
N ALA A 397 -8.25 38.55 11.46
CA ALA A 397 -8.80 39.90 11.43
C ALA A 397 -8.18 40.78 12.51
N ASP A 398 -7.69 41.96 12.11
CA ASP A 398 -7.35 43.07 13.00
C ASP A 398 -7.93 44.37 12.38
N PRO A 399 -8.99 44.94 12.96
CA PRO A 399 -9.64 46.14 12.43
C PRO A 399 -8.83 47.42 12.68
N THR A 400 -7.73 47.33 13.44
CA THR A 400 -6.90 48.48 13.85
C THR A 400 -5.48 48.44 13.28
N GLY A 401 -5.01 47.28 12.83
CA GLY A 401 -3.69 47.07 12.25
C GLY A 401 -3.68 47.13 10.72
N SER A 402 -2.59 47.64 10.14
CA SER A 402 -2.36 47.67 8.68
C SER A 402 -1.02 47.03 8.28
N GLY A 403 -0.42 46.24 9.17
CA GLY A 403 0.88 45.60 8.98
C GLY A 403 0.78 44.08 9.11
N SER A 404 1.81 43.38 8.63
CA SER A 404 1.91 41.93 8.81
C SER A 404 2.28 41.58 10.26
N VAL A 405 1.80 40.44 10.73
CA VAL A 405 2.03 39.91 12.07
C VAL A 405 2.49 38.46 12.02
N THR A 406 3.03 37.97 13.12
CA THR A 406 3.31 36.55 13.34
C THR A 406 2.19 35.93 14.17
N ILE A 407 1.53 34.89 13.65
CA ILE A 407 0.59 34.07 14.42
C ILE A 407 1.37 32.95 15.09
N VAL A 408 1.18 32.77 16.40
CA VAL A 408 1.83 31.75 17.20
C VAL A 408 0.76 30.87 17.83
N ILE A 409 0.80 29.58 17.54
CA ILE A 409 -0.15 28.60 18.07
C ILE A 409 0.63 27.53 18.82
N THR A 410 0.42 27.47 20.13
CA THR A 410 1.23 26.63 21.01
C THR A 410 0.38 25.55 21.65
N GLN A 411 0.78 24.30 21.49
CA GLN A 411 0.20 23.16 22.19
C GLN A 411 0.68 23.13 23.64
N GLN A 412 -0.25 23.30 24.57
CA GLN A 412 -0.02 23.21 26.02
C GLN A 412 -0.27 21.78 26.52
N SER A 413 0.57 21.34 27.47
CA SER A 413 0.33 20.13 28.24
C SER A 413 0.22 20.48 29.71
N ASN A 414 -0.70 19.83 30.44
CA ASN A 414 -0.94 20.06 31.87
C ASN A 414 0.37 20.06 32.68
N GLY A 415 0.94 21.24 32.92
CA GLY A 415 1.99 21.50 33.90
C GLY A 415 3.47 21.43 33.47
N LYS A 416 3.83 21.23 32.18
CA LYS A 416 5.22 21.37 31.68
C LYS A 416 5.25 21.87 30.22
N SER A 417 6.38 22.49 29.86
CA SER A 417 6.77 23.24 28.65
C SER A 417 6.02 22.93 27.33
N PRO A 418 5.93 23.92 26.40
CA PRO A 418 5.33 23.75 25.07
C PRO A 418 5.79 22.47 24.38
N ARG A 419 4.84 21.67 23.84
CA ARG A 419 5.17 20.43 23.11
C ARG A 419 5.40 20.66 21.63
N LYS A 420 4.66 21.60 21.05
CA LYS A 420 4.72 21.98 19.64
C LYS A 420 4.27 23.43 19.53
N THR A 421 5.03 24.26 18.84
CA THR A 421 4.68 25.64 18.52
C THR A 421 4.68 25.79 17.01
N VAL A 422 3.55 26.20 16.46
CA VAL A 422 3.43 26.58 15.05
C VAL A 422 3.52 28.09 14.98
N THR A 423 4.37 28.58 14.09
CA THR A 423 4.57 30.02 13.87
C THR A 423 4.33 30.29 12.39
N VAL A 424 3.39 31.19 12.11
CA VAL A 424 3.08 31.65 10.75
C VAL A 424 3.44 33.12 10.69
N GLU A 425 4.47 33.46 9.92
CA GLU A 425 4.96 34.83 9.77
C GLU A 425 4.26 35.55 8.62
N ASP A 426 4.40 36.87 8.59
CA ASP A 426 3.91 37.74 7.53
C ASP A 426 2.39 37.67 7.22
N VAL A 427 1.57 37.39 8.24
CA VAL A 427 0.11 37.31 8.08
C VAL A 427 -0.52 38.71 8.12
N THR A 428 -1.34 39.05 7.14
CA THR A 428 -2.08 40.31 7.07
C THR A 428 -3.58 40.11 7.35
N PRO A 429 -4.32 41.14 7.80
CA PRO A 429 -5.75 41.02 8.00
C PRO A 429 -6.48 40.63 6.70
N GLY A 430 -7.27 39.56 6.75
CA GLY A 430 -7.96 38.94 5.62
C GLY A 430 -7.25 37.70 5.04
N ASP A 431 -6.02 37.42 5.47
CA ASP A 431 -5.32 36.19 5.06
C ASP A 431 -5.91 34.96 5.77
N SER A 432 -5.91 33.85 5.04
CA SER A 432 -6.24 32.54 5.57
C SER A 432 -4.97 31.74 5.86
N ILE A 433 -4.95 31.06 7.00
CA ILE A 433 -3.83 30.22 7.44
C ILE A 433 -4.33 28.85 7.87
N THR A 434 -3.73 27.78 7.34
CA THR A 434 -4.06 26.41 7.71
C THR A 434 -3.05 25.89 8.73
N VAL A 435 -3.55 25.38 9.85
CA VAL A 435 -2.73 24.98 10.99
C VAL A 435 -3.11 23.57 11.44
N PRO A 436 -2.13 22.65 11.55
CA PRO A 436 -2.37 21.35 12.15
C PRO A 436 -2.59 21.49 13.66
N LEU A 437 -3.71 20.95 14.16
CA LEU A 437 -4.10 20.94 15.57
C LEU A 437 -4.08 19.52 16.16
N ALA A 438 -3.42 18.58 15.48
CA ALA A 438 -3.28 17.19 15.89
C ALA A 438 -2.33 17.04 17.07
N GLY A 439 -2.84 17.25 18.29
CA GLY A 439 -2.10 16.94 19.51
C GLY A 439 -2.49 15.57 20.11
N ASN A 440 -1.55 14.90 20.78
CA ASN A 440 -1.81 13.65 21.47
C ASN A 440 -2.53 13.89 22.81
N LYS A 441 -3.47 13.00 23.17
CA LYS A 441 -4.31 13.07 24.39
C LYS A 441 -5.33 14.23 24.35
N ASN A 442 -5.46 15.00 25.45
CA ASN A 442 -6.39 16.14 25.59
C ASN A 442 -5.60 17.46 25.59
N PRO A 443 -5.05 17.88 24.43
CA PRO A 443 -4.22 19.07 24.36
C PRO A 443 -5.07 20.35 24.29
N GLU A 444 -4.57 21.39 24.94
CA GLU A 444 -5.11 22.74 24.85
C GLU A 444 -4.17 23.56 23.96
N PHE A 445 -4.71 24.31 23.01
CA PHE A 445 -3.92 25.16 22.12
C PHE A 445 -4.12 26.61 22.51
N ALA A 446 -3.02 27.31 22.76
CA ALA A 446 -3.00 28.75 22.99
C ALA A 446 -2.70 29.48 21.69
N PHE A 447 -3.51 30.49 21.39
CA PHE A 447 -3.42 31.31 20.19
C PHE A 447 -2.91 32.68 20.58
N SER A 448 -1.83 33.14 19.96
CA SER A 448 -1.31 34.50 20.12
C SER A 448 -0.90 35.11 18.79
N VAL A 449 -0.84 36.43 18.78
CA VAL A 449 -0.39 37.25 17.65
C VAL A 449 0.75 38.10 18.15
N ARG A 450 1.84 38.17 17.39
CA ARG A 450 3.02 38.98 17.69
C ARG A 450 3.26 39.97 16.56
N ASP A 451 3.43 41.25 16.88
CA ASP A 451 3.77 42.26 15.87
C ASP A 451 5.28 42.26 15.53
N PRO A 452 5.70 42.99 14.49
CA PRO A 452 7.11 43.13 14.14
C PRO A 452 7.96 43.86 15.21
N ASN A 453 7.34 44.56 16.16
CA ASN A 453 8.04 45.23 17.27
C ASN A 453 8.30 44.28 18.45
N GLY A 454 7.73 43.07 18.41
CA GLY A 454 7.86 42.04 19.44
C GLY A 454 6.78 42.09 20.51
N ASP A 455 5.74 42.92 20.36
CA ASP A 455 4.58 42.90 21.24
C ASP A 455 3.70 41.68 20.92
N GLU A 456 3.33 40.90 21.93
CA GLU A 456 2.53 39.68 21.80
C GLU A 456 1.18 39.80 22.54
N TRP A 457 0.09 39.43 21.86
CA TRP A 457 -1.26 39.41 22.41
C TRP A 457 -1.84 38.00 22.36
N THR A 458 -2.33 37.51 23.50
CA THR A 458 -3.02 36.21 23.58
C THR A 458 -4.49 36.37 23.19
N LEU A 459 -4.92 35.64 22.16
CA LEU A 459 -6.31 35.62 21.69
C LEU A 459 -7.20 34.68 22.51
N GLY A 460 -6.62 33.62 23.08
CA GLY A 460 -7.34 32.67 23.92
C GLY A 460 -6.82 31.24 23.75
N THR A 461 -7.55 30.29 24.33
CA THR A 461 -7.25 28.86 24.22
C THR A 461 -8.45 28.08 23.67
N LYS A 462 -8.15 26.99 22.94
CA LYS A 462 -9.16 26.02 22.49
C LYS A 462 -8.69 24.60 22.76
N HIS A 463 -9.63 23.79 23.22
CA HIS A 463 -9.42 22.36 23.42
C HIS A 463 -9.75 21.63 22.12
N THR A 464 -8.93 20.66 21.69
CA THR A 464 -9.16 19.95 20.42
C THR A 464 -10.00 18.70 20.53
N SER A 465 -10.36 18.25 21.73
CA SER A 465 -11.48 17.32 21.86
C SER A 465 -12.78 18.07 21.59
N CYS A 466 -13.68 17.43 20.86
CA CYS A 466 -15.03 17.95 20.59
C CYS A 466 -15.92 18.03 21.86
N SER A 467 -15.35 18.10 23.06
CA SER A 467 -16.08 18.41 24.29
C SER A 467 -16.65 19.83 24.32
N GLN A 468 -16.13 20.71 23.47
CA GLN A 468 -16.70 22.02 23.19
C GLN A 468 -16.93 22.17 21.67
N PRO A 469 -17.92 22.96 21.24
CA PRO A 469 -18.11 23.24 19.83
C PRO A 469 -16.85 23.85 19.20
N PHE A 470 -16.41 23.25 18.10
CA PHE A 470 -15.30 23.72 17.29
C PHE A 470 -15.60 23.39 15.83
N GLY A 471 -15.41 24.32 14.91
CA GLY A 471 -15.77 24.16 13.51
C GLY A 471 -15.85 25.52 12.81
N PRO A 472 -16.16 25.56 11.50
CA PRO A 472 -16.42 26.81 10.78
C PRO A 472 -17.32 27.76 11.59
N GLY A 473 -16.94 29.04 11.69
CA GLY A 473 -17.61 30.05 12.51
C GLY A 473 -17.09 30.18 13.96
N THR A 474 -16.26 29.24 14.43
CA THR A 474 -15.60 29.37 15.75
C THR A 474 -14.61 30.52 15.71
N THR A 475 -14.72 31.46 16.67
CA THR A 475 -13.78 32.59 16.77
C THR A 475 -12.96 32.52 18.06
N VAL A 476 -11.66 32.81 17.95
CA VAL A 476 -10.74 33.05 19.08
C VAL A 476 -10.30 34.51 19.02
N THR A 477 -10.59 35.31 20.05
CA THR A 477 -10.41 36.76 19.98
C THR A 477 -10.07 37.38 21.33
N ASP A 478 -9.21 38.40 21.31
CA ASP A 478 -8.92 39.28 22.46
C ASP A 478 -9.90 40.47 22.57
N GLY A 479 -10.92 40.53 21.69
CA GLY A 479 -11.88 41.63 21.56
C GLY A 479 -11.49 42.69 20.54
N THR A 480 -10.26 42.69 20.03
CA THR A 480 -9.79 43.54 18.93
C THR A 480 -9.37 42.70 17.73
N ARG A 481 -8.51 41.70 17.96
CA ARG A 481 -7.99 40.76 16.97
C ARG A 481 -8.73 39.45 17.05
N ALA A 482 -8.94 38.80 15.92
CA ALA A 482 -9.66 37.54 15.85
C ALA A 482 -9.01 36.56 14.88
N LEU A 483 -9.08 35.27 15.24
CA LEU A 483 -8.93 34.15 14.33
C LEU A 483 -10.27 33.45 14.21
N THR A 484 -10.85 33.48 13.02
CA THR A 484 -12.13 32.83 12.73
C THR A 484 -11.87 31.57 11.93
N VAL A 485 -12.35 30.42 12.43
CA VAL A 485 -12.26 29.16 11.69
C VAL A 485 -13.14 29.25 10.45
N LEU A 486 -12.53 29.11 9.27
CA LEU A 486 -13.23 28.99 7.99
C LEU A 486 -13.54 27.53 7.68
N GLU A 487 -12.59 26.65 7.97
CA GLU A 487 -12.69 25.21 7.73
C GLU A 487 -12.02 24.48 8.89
N ALA A 488 -12.53 23.31 9.25
CA ALA A 488 -11.90 22.44 10.24
C ALA A 488 -12.11 20.98 9.86
N VAL A 489 -11.13 20.14 10.22
CA VAL A 489 -11.17 18.70 9.96
C VAL A 489 -10.89 17.92 11.24
N THR A 490 -11.45 16.73 11.35
CA THR A 490 -11.09 15.77 12.40
C THR A 490 -9.66 15.26 12.20
N LYS A 491 -9.10 14.57 13.19
CA LYS A 491 -7.80 13.87 13.03
C LYS A 491 -7.81 12.88 11.85
N ASP A 492 -8.98 12.35 11.54
CA ASP A 492 -9.18 11.37 10.48
C ASP A 492 -9.54 12.04 9.13
N GLY A 493 -9.38 13.37 9.04
CA GLY A 493 -9.56 14.12 7.79
C GLY A 493 -10.99 14.53 7.43
N ALA A 494 -12.00 14.14 8.21
CA ALA A 494 -13.38 14.47 7.92
C ALA A 494 -13.71 15.94 8.23
N SER A 495 -14.42 16.61 7.33
CA SER A 495 -14.88 18.00 7.50
C SER A 495 -15.75 18.14 8.75
N ILE A 496 -15.51 19.18 9.55
CA ILE A 496 -16.29 19.49 10.74
C ILE A 496 -17.37 20.52 10.39
N CYS A 497 -18.60 20.29 10.87
CA CYS A 497 -19.72 21.17 10.59
C CYS A 497 -19.55 22.57 11.17
N GLU A 498 -20.14 23.54 10.47
CA GLU A 498 -20.27 24.91 10.96
C GLU A 498 -20.95 24.91 12.34
N VAL A 499 -20.36 25.65 13.26
CA VAL A 499 -20.95 25.86 14.58
C VAL A 499 -21.89 27.05 14.50
N SER A 500 -23.17 26.83 14.79
CA SER A 500 -24.12 27.93 14.95
C SER A 500 -23.69 28.78 16.15
N GLY A 501 -23.31 30.03 15.89
CA GLY A 501 -22.54 30.88 16.81
C GLY A 501 -22.99 30.91 18.28
N SER A 502 -22.00 30.92 19.17
CA SER A 502 -22.10 31.32 20.57
C SER A 502 -21.63 32.76 20.76
#